data_AF-A0AAU9KFJ1-F1
#
_entry.id   AF-A0AAU9KFJ1-F1
#
_cell.length_a   1.000
_cell.length_b   1.000
_cell.length_c   1.000
_cell.angle_alpha   90.00
_cell.angle_beta   90.00
_cell.angle_gamma   90.00
#
_symmetry.space_group_name_H-M   'P 1'
#
loop_
_entity.id
_entity.type
_entity.pdbx_description
1 polymer ?
#
loop_
_entity_poly.entity_id
_entity_poly.type
_entity_poly.pdbx_seq_one_letter_code
_entity_poly.pdbx_strand_id
1 'polypeptide(L)'
;MEIDYDSEGQETCSSFIYFYQQSSPRMLSEDYLRQKYSISSTGLSHKTYLFLVKLSRIGSSVISFSFEAVFSIVANIHQLLCLSDIEIALWEIYLRRFAWQISDSRLRESLLFSAYAAKCLLNDNTEEILLHLEDEPEWSLDRYIRWIEKFQNFINVDLYEINSNYSDLSYTEIKIEVSEDEVDYNSIVDEIIESTAETTKKRRFEKL
;
A
#
# COMPACT_ATOMS: atom_id res chain seq x y z
N MET A 1 3.46 -22.17 30.09
CA MET A 1 2.46 -21.82 29.07
C MET A 1 2.00 -23.15 28.52
N GLU A 2 0.91 -23.66 29.07
CA GLU A 2 0.34 -24.95 28.71
C GLU A 2 -0.56 -24.76 27.49
N ILE A 3 -0.43 -25.66 26.51
CA ILE A 3 -1.23 -25.70 25.29
C ILE A 3 -2.07 -26.97 25.39
N ASP A 4 -3.38 -26.81 25.48
CA ASP A 4 -4.35 -27.91 25.42
C ASP A 4 -4.78 -28.15 23.98
N TYR A 5 -4.97 -29.44 23.63
CA TYR A 5 -5.41 -29.90 22.30
C TYR A 5 -6.73 -30.67 22.41
N ASP A 6 -7.64 -30.39 21.49
CA ASP A 6 -8.95 -31.05 21.34
C ASP A 6 -8.80 -32.46 20.72
N SER A 7 -9.76 -33.33 21.00
CA SER A 7 -9.76 -34.75 20.62
C SER A 7 -9.86 -35.07 19.11
N GLU A 8 -9.85 -34.07 18.24
CA GLU A 8 -9.88 -34.27 16.77
C GLU A 8 -8.64 -33.70 16.03
N GLY A 9 -7.65 -33.16 16.73
CA GLY A 9 -6.34 -32.83 16.13
C GLY A 9 -6.39 -31.84 14.95
N GLN A 10 -7.39 -30.94 14.94
CA GLN A 10 -7.46 -29.82 13.99
C GLN A 10 -7.17 -28.50 14.72
N GLU A 11 -6.24 -27.71 14.18
CA GLU A 11 -6.04 -26.32 14.59
C GLU A 11 -7.26 -25.49 14.19
N THR A 12 -8.13 -25.19 15.16
CA THR A 12 -9.20 -24.22 14.97
C THR A 12 -8.65 -22.82 15.22
N CYS A 13 -8.15 -22.17 14.16
CA CYS A 13 -7.90 -20.72 14.20
C CYS A 13 -9.25 -20.00 14.02
N SER A 14 -10.11 -20.08 15.04
CA SER A 14 -11.43 -19.46 15.06
C SER A 14 -11.59 -18.64 16.34
N SER A 15 -10.97 -17.46 16.35
CA SER A 15 -11.42 -16.30 17.15
C SER A 15 -10.48 -15.11 16.98
N PHE A 16 -10.55 -14.43 15.83
CA PHE A 16 -10.04 -13.04 15.69
C PHE A 16 -10.93 -12.24 14.74
N ILE A 17 -12.24 -12.33 14.95
CA ILE A 17 -13.20 -11.35 14.43
C ILE A 17 -14.02 -10.94 15.64
N TYR A 18 -13.83 -9.71 16.10
CA TYR A 18 -14.74 -8.87 16.89
C TYR A 18 -13.91 -7.90 17.72
N PHE A 19 -13.45 -6.81 17.10
CA PHE A 19 -13.34 -5.50 17.76
C PHE A 19 -13.09 -4.47 16.66
N TYR A 20 -14.15 -3.78 16.24
CA TYR A 20 -14.19 -2.38 15.78
C TYR A 20 -15.60 -2.12 15.23
N GLN A 21 -16.56 -2.01 16.15
CA GLN A 21 -17.86 -1.40 15.88
C GLN A 21 -17.92 -0.08 16.63
N GLN A 22 -18.37 0.96 15.94
CA GLN A 22 -18.62 2.35 16.35
C GLN A 22 -17.56 3.38 15.93
N SER A 23 -17.51 3.64 14.62
CA SER A 23 -17.09 4.95 14.11
C SER A 23 -18.30 5.58 13.40
N SER A 24 -18.64 6.82 13.76
CA SER A 24 -19.81 7.57 13.29
C SER A 24 -19.74 7.83 11.76
N PRO A 25 -20.86 7.73 11.02
CA PRO A 25 -20.91 7.91 9.55
C PRO A 25 -20.36 9.25 9.04
N ARG A 26 -20.35 10.30 9.87
CA ARG A 26 -19.86 11.65 9.49
C ARG A 26 -18.34 11.79 9.52
N MET A 27 -17.60 10.91 10.21
CA MET A 27 -16.13 10.96 10.23
C MET A 27 -15.49 10.35 8.97
N LEU A 28 -16.21 9.46 8.28
CA LEU A 28 -15.69 8.74 7.11
C LEU A 28 -15.49 9.64 5.89
N SER A 29 -16.22 10.75 5.77
CA SER A 29 -16.08 11.68 4.64
C SER A 29 -14.83 12.55 4.72
N GLU A 30 -14.44 13.00 5.91
CA GLU A 30 -13.21 13.78 6.08
C GLU A 30 -11.96 12.91 5.96
N ASP A 31 -11.96 11.70 6.50
CA ASP A 31 -10.82 10.78 6.35
C ASP A 31 -10.64 10.34 4.89
N TYR A 32 -11.73 10.05 4.18
CA TYR A 32 -11.69 9.78 2.74
C TYR A 32 -11.21 10.99 1.94
N LEU A 33 -11.67 12.21 2.26
CA LEU A 33 -11.20 13.42 1.59
C LEU A 33 -9.73 13.71 1.89
N ARG A 34 -9.28 13.60 3.15
CA ARG A 34 -7.87 13.72 3.52
C ARG A 34 -7.01 12.69 2.82
N GLN A 35 -7.48 11.46 2.73
CA GLN A 35 -6.84 10.38 2.00
C GLN A 35 -6.78 10.71 0.50
N LYS A 36 -7.87 11.17 -0.10
CA LYS A 36 -7.93 11.61 -1.51
C LYS A 36 -7.01 12.80 -1.80
N TYR A 37 -6.95 13.80 -0.92
CA TYR A 37 -6.06 14.96 -1.04
C TYR A 37 -4.59 14.59 -0.83
N SER A 38 -4.30 13.64 0.06
CA SER A 38 -2.95 13.10 0.27
C SER A 38 -2.49 12.19 -0.87
N ILE A 39 -3.41 11.45 -1.51
CA ILE A 39 -3.12 10.64 -2.70
C ILE A 39 -2.82 11.54 -3.90
N SER A 40 -3.62 12.58 -4.10
CA SER A 40 -3.44 13.48 -5.25
C SER A 40 -2.19 14.36 -5.15
N SER A 41 -1.65 14.62 -3.96
CA SER A 41 -0.36 15.31 -3.78
C SER A 41 0.86 14.40 -3.88
N THR A 42 0.69 13.08 -3.67
CA THR A 42 1.80 12.11 -3.68
C THR A 42 2.02 11.44 -5.05
N GLY A 43 1.10 11.64 -6.00
CA GLY A 43 1.16 11.03 -7.34
C GLY A 43 0.90 9.51 -7.34
N LEU A 44 0.47 8.94 -6.21
CA LEU A 44 0.19 7.51 -6.08
C LEU A 44 -1.16 7.18 -6.71
N SER A 45 -1.27 6.00 -7.33
CA SER A 45 -2.59 5.45 -7.62
C SER A 45 -3.30 5.09 -6.31
N HIS A 46 -4.63 5.13 -6.29
CA HIS A 46 -5.41 4.73 -5.11
C HIS A 46 -5.08 3.28 -4.69
N LYS A 47 -4.89 2.39 -5.67
CA LYS A 47 -4.56 0.98 -5.44
C LYS A 47 -3.18 0.83 -4.78
N THR A 48 -2.18 1.48 -5.35
CA THR A 48 -0.81 1.53 -4.80
C THR A 48 -0.84 2.04 -3.36
N TYR A 49 -1.55 3.14 -3.11
CA TYR A 49 -1.69 3.69 -1.77
C TYR A 49 -2.28 2.66 -0.78
N LEU A 50 -3.35 1.95 -1.16
CA LEU A 50 -3.95 0.90 -0.32
C LEU A 50 -2.97 -0.23 -0.02
N PHE A 51 -2.15 -0.63 -1.00
CA PHE A 51 -1.10 -1.62 -0.78
C PHE A 51 -0.11 -1.12 0.28
N LEU A 52 0.41 0.11 0.12
CA LEU A 52 1.37 0.68 1.07
C LEU A 52 0.77 0.80 2.48
N VAL A 53 -0.51 1.17 2.62
CA VAL A 53 -1.21 1.18 3.91
C VAL A 53 -1.24 -0.21 4.53
N LYS A 54 -1.59 -1.24 3.75
CA LYS A 54 -1.64 -2.62 4.24
C LYS A 54 -0.26 -3.13 4.66
N LEU A 55 0.77 -2.91 3.84
CA LEU A 55 2.17 -3.22 4.16
C LEU A 55 2.58 -2.54 5.47
N SER A 56 2.22 -1.27 5.65
CA SER A 56 2.63 -0.49 6.81
C SER A 56 1.91 -0.91 8.08
N ARG A 57 0.65 -1.32 8.00
CA ARG A 57 -0.09 -1.93 9.13
C ARG A 57 0.56 -3.23 9.57
N ILE A 58 0.86 -4.13 8.61
CA ILE A 58 1.57 -5.39 8.89
C ILE A 58 2.94 -5.09 9.49
N GLY A 59 3.70 -4.16 8.92
CA GLY A 59 4.98 -3.73 9.47
C GLY A 59 4.81 -3.26 10.91
N SER A 60 3.97 -2.27 11.18
CA SER A 60 3.78 -1.71 12.52
C SER A 60 3.28 -2.71 13.58
N SER A 61 2.68 -3.83 13.19
CA SER A 61 2.33 -4.89 14.14
C SER A 61 3.47 -5.87 14.42
N VAL A 62 4.41 -6.00 13.48
CA VAL A 62 5.59 -6.88 13.61
C VAL A 62 6.78 -6.14 14.23
N ILE A 63 6.99 -4.87 13.87
CA ILE A 63 8.06 -4.01 14.35
C ILE A 63 7.50 -2.96 15.30
N SER A 64 8.25 -2.60 16.35
CA SER A 64 7.83 -1.65 17.40
C SER A 64 7.78 -0.18 16.96
N PHE A 65 7.53 0.08 15.67
CA PHE A 65 7.44 1.41 15.06
C PHE A 65 5.98 1.81 14.87
N SER A 66 5.70 3.11 14.92
CA SER A 66 4.35 3.61 14.62
C SER A 66 4.00 3.40 13.14
N PHE A 67 2.71 3.24 12.86
CA PHE A 67 2.20 3.11 11.50
C PHE A 67 2.70 4.24 10.57
N GLU A 68 2.71 5.49 11.04
CA GLU A 68 3.13 6.65 10.26
C GLU A 68 4.62 6.58 9.91
N ALA A 69 5.46 6.11 10.83
CA ALA A 69 6.88 5.94 10.60
C ALA A 69 7.13 4.86 9.54
N VAL A 70 6.47 3.70 9.66
CA VAL A 70 6.58 2.61 8.68
C VAL A 70 6.06 3.05 7.32
N PHE A 71 4.89 3.70 7.28
CA PHE A 71 4.27 4.19 6.05
C PHE A 71 5.14 5.20 5.34
N SER A 72 5.74 6.14 6.07
CA SER A 72 6.69 7.11 5.50
C SER A 72 7.88 6.41 4.85
N ILE A 73 8.50 5.44 5.53
CA ILE A 73 9.64 4.69 4.99
C ILE A 73 9.24 3.91 3.72
N VAL A 74 8.14 3.16 3.80
CA VAL A 74 7.64 2.33 2.71
C VAL A 74 7.25 3.18 1.49
N ALA A 75 6.58 4.31 1.71
CA ALA A 75 6.22 5.26 0.65
C ALA A 75 7.43 5.90 -0.01
N ASN A 76 8.44 6.29 0.77
CA ASN A 76 9.68 6.85 0.25
C ASN A 76 10.43 5.82 -0.62
N ILE A 77 10.53 4.57 -0.16
CA ILE A 77 11.17 3.49 -0.94
C ILE A 77 10.39 3.21 -2.23
N HIS A 78 9.06 3.17 -2.15
CA HIS A 78 8.21 3.03 -3.34
C HIS A 78 8.47 4.14 -4.37
N GLN A 79 8.54 5.41 -3.92
CA GLN A 79 8.79 6.55 -4.80
C GLN A 79 10.20 6.52 -5.39
N LEU A 80 11.19 6.18 -4.57
CA LEU A 80 12.59 6.07 -4.97
C LEU A 80 12.80 5.01 -6.06
N LEU A 81 12.15 3.85 -5.92
CA LEU A 81 12.31 2.71 -6.85
C LEU A 81 11.24 2.66 -7.94
N CYS A 82 10.27 3.57 -7.91
CA CYS A 82 9.09 3.57 -8.78
C CYS A 82 8.47 2.18 -8.90
N LEU A 83 8.11 1.57 -7.76
CA LEU A 83 7.59 0.21 -7.75
C LEU A 83 6.19 0.15 -8.38
N SER A 84 5.97 -0.82 -9.27
CA SER A 84 4.64 -1.16 -9.76
C SER A 84 3.85 -1.97 -8.73
N ASP A 85 2.53 -2.04 -8.86
CA ASP A 85 1.68 -2.78 -7.92
C ASP A 85 2.08 -4.27 -7.82
N ILE A 86 2.55 -4.88 -8.90
CA ILE A 86 3.02 -6.29 -8.88
C ILE A 86 4.37 -6.43 -8.16
N GLU A 87 5.27 -5.46 -8.31
CA GLU A 87 6.53 -5.40 -7.57
C GLU A 87 6.27 -5.18 -6.08
N ILE A 88 5.27 -4.39 -5.70
CA ILE A 88 4.84 -4.22 -4.30
C ILE A 88 4.29 -5.53 -3.73
N ALA A 89 3.52 -6.29 -4.52
CA ALA A 89 3.02 -7.59 -4.12
C ALA A 89 4.16 -8.59 -3.89
N LEU A 90 5.17 -8.60 -4.76
CA LEU A 90 6.38 -9.41 -4.53
C LEU A 90 7.16 -8.92 -3.31
N TRP A 91 7.30 -7.60 -3.16
CA TRP A 91 7.99 -7.00 -2.03
C TRP A 91 7.36 -7.43 -0.70
N GLU A 92 6.04 -7.43 -0.59
CA GLU A 92 5.34 -7.89 0.61
C GLU A 92 5.69 -9.34 1.00
N ILE A 93 5.85 -10.23 0.01
CA ILE A 93 6.28 -11.62 0.25
C ILE A 93 7.68 -11.63 0.90
N TYR A 94 8.62 -10.84 0.36
CA TYR A 94 9.95 -10.69 0.94
C TYR A 94 9.93 -10.08 2.34
N LEU A 95 9.05 -9.09 2.56
CA LEU A 95 8.88 -8.47 3.86
C LEU A 95 8.44 -9.48 4.91
N ARG A 96 7.44 -10.31 4.59
CA ARG A 96 6.96 -11.40 5.47
C ARG A 96 8.00 -12.47 5.72
N ARG A 97 8.76 -12.88 4.69
CA ARG A 97 9.75 -13.95 4.81
C ARG A 97 10.95 -13.57 5.67
N PHE A 98 11.44 -12.34 5.56
CA PHE A 98 12.71 -11.99 6.23
C PHE A 98 12.90 -10.51 6.57
N ALA A 99 12.32 -9.55 5.84
CA ALA A 99 12.74 -8.15 6.00
C ALA A 99 12.19 -7.51 7.28
N TRP A 100 11.00 -7.91 7.76
CA TRP A 100 10.47 -7.43 9.04
C TRP A 100 11.20 -7.97 10.27
N GLN A 101 11.96 -9.06 10.12
CA GLN A 101 12.65 -9.72 11.22
C GLN A 101 14.01 -9.07 11.54
N ILE A 102 14.42 -8.04 10.81
CA ILE A 102 15.71 -7.37 10.98
C ILE A 102 15.61 -6.30 12.09
N SER A 103 16.66 -6.21 12.91
CA SER A 103 16.79 -5.23 13.98
C SER A 103 16.56 -3.78 13.52
N ASP A 104 15.93 -2.99 14.39
CA ASP A 104 15.54 -1.58 14.18
C ASP A 104 16.61 -0.72 13.50
N SER A 105 17.89 -0.82 13.89
CA SER A 105 18.98 0.01 13.35
C SER A 105 19.26 -0.18 11.86
N ARG A 106 18.77 -1.27 11.25
CA ARG A 106 18.97 -1.58 9.81
C ARG A 106 17.65 -1.81 9.09
N LEU A 107 16.54 -1.40 9.67
CA LEU A 107 15.22 -1.60 9.09
C LEU A 107 15.11 -0.94 7.71
N ARG A 108 15.43 0.36 7.59
CA ARG A 108 15.36 1.08 6.30
C ARG A 108 16.22 0.41 5.23
N GLU A 109 17.44 0.01 5.56
CA GLU A 109 18.36 -0.71 4.66
C GLU A 109 17.73 -2.04 4.20
N SER A 110 17.18 -2.84 5.12
CA SER A 110 16.53 -4.11 4.75
C SER A 110 15.28 -3.90 3.90
N LEU A 111 14.47 -2.88 4.20
CA LEU A 111 13.29 -2.53 3.41
C LEU A 111 13.70 -2.10 2.00
N LEU A 112 14.75 -1.27 1.88
CA LEU A 112 15.27 -0.83 0.59
C LEU A 112 15.84 -1.99 -0.23
N PHE A 113 16.64 -2.87 0.37
CA PHE A 113 17.23 -4.02 -0.31
C PHE A 113 16.17 -5.02 -0.78
N SER A 114 15.18 -5.32 0.06
CA SER A 114 14.07 -6.20 -0.32
C SER A 114 13.21 -5.61 -1.43
N ALA A 115 12.95 -4.30 -1.41
CA ALA A 115 12.22 -3.62 -2.47
C ALA A 115 12.98 -3.66 -3.80
N TYR A 116 14.29 -3.39 -3.74
CA TYR A 116 15.14 -3.45 -4.91
C TYR A 116 15.27 -4.89 -5.46
N ALA A 117 15.34 -5.90 -4.59
CA ALA A 117 15.28 -7.30 -5.02
C ALA A 117 13.96 -7.63 -5.75
N ALA A 118 12.83 -7.07 -5.31
CA ALA A 118 11.55 -7.24 -5.99
C ALA A 118 11.56 -6.58 -7.38
N LYS A 119 12.17 -5.39 -7.48
CA LYS A 119 12.39 -4.68 -8.73
C LYS A 119 13.23 -5.48 -9.72
N CYS A 120 14.36 -6.03 -9.28
CA CYS A 120 15.25 -6.83 -10.12
C CYS A 120 14.65 -8.16 -10.57
N LEU A 121 13.76 -8.79 -9.78
CA LEU A 121 13.18 -10.07 -10.17
C LEU A 121 12.22 -9.93 -11.36
N LEU A 122 11.50 -8.80 -11.44
CA LEU A 122 10.45 -8.58 -12.45
C LEU A 122 10.88 -7.69 -13.61
N ASN A 123 12.08 -7.11 -13.55
CA ASN A 123 12.56 -6.18 -14.55
C ASN A 123 14.00 -6.50 -15.00
N ASP A 124 14.19 -6.62 -16.30
CA ASP A 124 15.49 -6.96 -16.90
C ASP A 124 16.47 -5.77 -16.92
N ASN A 125 15.97 -4.54 -16.77
CA ASN A 125 16.80 -3.33 -16.77
C ASN A 125 16.57 -2.49 -15.50
N THR A 126 17.58 -2.47 -14.62
CA THR A 126 17.60 -1.65 -13.39
C THR A 126 18.80 -0.70 -13.32
N GLU A 127 19.50 -0.46 -14.43
CA GLU A 127 20.73 0.35 -14.44
C GLU A 127 20.47 1.80 -14.02
N GLU A 128 19.40 2.42 -14.53
CA GLU A 128 19.03 3.79 -14.16
C GLU A 128 18.68 3.92 -12.67
N ILE A 129 18.02 2.90 -12.12
CA ILE A 129 17.66 2.86 -10.69
C ILE A 129 18.93 2.73 -9.84
N LEU A 130 19.90 1.92 -10.26
CA LEU A 130 21.17 1.79 -9.54
C LEU A 130 21.91 3.12 -9.46
N LEU A 131 21.95 3.88 -10.55
CA LEU A 131 22.58 5.21 -10.56
C LEU A 131 21.91 6.16 -9.55
N HIS A 132 20.57 6.11 -9.44
CA HIS A 132 19.86 6.90 -8.45
C HIS A 132 20.08 6.43 -7.00
N LEU A 133 20.26 5.12 -6.80
CA LEU A 133 20.50 4.55 -5.48
C LEU A 133 21.91 4.87 -4.97
N GLU A 134 22.89 5.14 -5.82
CA GLU A 134 24.24 5.52 -5.38
C GLU A 134 24.26 6.81 -4.54
N ASP A 135 23.26 7.68 -4.70
CA ASP A 135 23.10 8.90 -3.91
C ASP A 135 22.41 8.65 -2.55
N GLU A 136 21.83 7.46 -2.32
CA GLU A 136 21.15 7.12 -1.06
C GLU A 136 22.15 6.65 0.02
N PRO A 137 22.19 7.28 1.20
CA PRO A 137 23.22 6.99 2.21
C PRO A 137 23.16 5.56 2.77
N GLU A 138 21.99 4.94 2.77
CA GLU A 138 21.78 3.56 3.19
C GLU A 138 22.10 2.55 2.09
N TRP A 139 22.27 2.98 0.83
CA TRP A 139 22.63 2.09 -0.26
C TRP A 139 24.12 1.72 -0.23
N SER A 140 24.41 0.52 -0.70
CA SER A 140 25.75 0.03 -0.98
C SER A 140 25.61 -1.29 -1.70
N LEU A 141 26.13 -1.36 -2.93
CA LEU A 141 26.07 -2.55 -3.74
C LEU A 141 26.69 -3.77 -3.02
N ASP A 142 27.84 -3.59 -2.36
CA ASP A 142 28.50 -4.66 -1.59
C ASP A 142 27.67 -5.15 -0.38
N ARG A 143 26.90 -4.26 0.26
CA ARG A 143 25.99 -4.66 1.34
C ARG A 143 24.77 -5.38 0.78
N TYR A 144 24.23 -4.90 -0.33
CA TYR A 144 23.12 -5.55 -1.03
C TYR A 144 23.50 -6.96 -1.49
N ILE A 145 24.66 -7.16 -2.12
CA ILE A 145 25.15 -8.47 -2.54
C ILE A 145 25.28 -9.42 -1.33
N ARG A 146 25.89 -8.98 -0.23
CA ARG A 146 25.97 -9.83 0.98
C ARG A 146 24.59 -10.14 1.57
N TRP A 147 23.67 -9.19 1.49
CA TRP A 147 22.29 -9.38 1.94
C TRP A 147 21.55 -10.39 1.05
N ILE A 148 21.70 -10.31 -0.28
CA ILE A 148 21.05 -11.23 -1.23
C ILE A 148 21.58 -12.66 -1.05
N GLU A 149 22.89 -12.83 -0.88
CA GLU A 149 23.52 -14.13 -0.62
C GLU A 149 22.98 -14.78 0.67
N LYS A 150 22.75 -13.97 1.72
CA LYS A 150 22.18 -14.45 2.97
C LYS A 150 20.74 -14.97 2.79
N PHE A 151 19.95 -14.32 1.95
CA PHE A 151 18.53 -14.65 1.76
C PHE A 151 18.22 -15.38 0.46
N GLN A 152 19.23 -15.86 -0.29
CA GLN A 152 19.08 -16.51 -1.60
C GLN A 152 18.02 -17.61 -1.64
N ASN A 153 17.91 -18.39 -0.55
CA ASN A 153 16.96 -19.49 -0.44
C ASN A 153 15.49 -19.03 -0.30
N PHE A 154 15.28 -17.77 0.06
CA PHE A 154 13.96 -17.18 0.31
C PHE A 154 13.50 -16.23 -0.81
N ILE A 155 14.37 -15.95 -1.79
CA ILE A 155 14.10 -14.98 -2.86
C ILE A 155 13.32 -15.61 -4.01
N ASN A 156 13.43 -16.91 -4.22
CA ASN A 156 12.63 -17.57 -5.24
C ASN A 156 11.15 -17.56 -4.81
N VAL A 157 10.32 -16.94 -5.63
CA VAL A 157 8.87 -16.81 -5.45
C VAL A 157 8.23 -17.22 -6.76
N ASP A 158 7.23 -18.08 -6.68
CA ASP A 158 6.49 -18.52 -7.87
C ASP A 158 5.41 -17.49 -8.26
N LEU A 159 4.99 -17.51 -9.53
CA LEU A 159 3.99 -16.57 -10.04
C LEU A 159 2.61 -16.76 -9.38
N TYR A 160 2.31 -17.96 -8.89
CA TYR A 160 1.05 -18.24 -8.22
C TYR A 160 0.97 -17.53 -6.87
N GLU A 161 2.06 -17.54 -6.11
CA GLU A 161 2.24 -16.85 -4.84
C GLU A 161 2.17 -15.33 -5.03
N ILE A 162 2.82 -14.79 -6.07
CA ILE A 162 2.71 -13.36 -6.42
C ILE A 162 1.25 -13.00 -6.71
N ASN A 163 0.54 -13.78 -7.54
CA ASN A 163 -0.85 -13.52 -7.90
C ASN A 163 -1.80 -13.63 -6.71
N SER A 164 -1.60 -14.64 -5.86
CA SER A 164 -2.35 -14.79 -4.60
C SER A 164 -2.14 -13.56 -3.74
N ASN A 165 -0.88 -13.16 -3.53
CA ASN A 165 -0.57 -12.03 -2.68
C ASN A 165 -1.07 -10.70 -3.25
N TYR A 166 -1.01 -10.52 -4.56
CA TYR A 166 -1.57 -9.36 -5.24
C TYR A 166 -3.09 -9.29 -5.05
N SER A 167 -3.78 -10.43 -5.12
CA SER A 167 -5.22 -10.53 -4.87
C SER A 167 -5.54 -10.19 -3.41
N ASP A 168 -4.75 -10.70 -2.47
CA ASP A 168 -4.90 -10.41 -1.05
C ASP A 168 -4.67 -8.93 -0.75
N LEU A 169 -3.63 -8.31 -1.33
CA LEU A 169 -3.39 -6.87 -1.19
C LEU A 169 -4.47 -6.01 -1.85
N SER A 170 -5.02 -6.48 -2.97
CA SER A 170 -6.17 -5.85 -3.64
C SER A 170 -7.47 -6.01 -2.87
N TYR A 171 -7.56 -7.01 -2.01
CA TYR A 171 -8.71 -7.22 -1.15
C TYR A 171 -8.66 -6.25 0.04
N THR A 172 -9.31 -5.10 -0.15
CA THR A 172 -9.64 -4.20 0.94
C THR A 172 -10.90 -4.70 1.64
N GLU A 173 -10.81 -5.11 2.90
CA GLU A 173 -11.95 -5.21 3.84
C GLU A 173 -12.54 -3.84 4.19
N ILE A 174 -12.39 -2.85 3.30
CA ILE A 174 -13.23 -1.68 3.36
C ILE A 174 -14.56 -2.15 2.77
N LYS A 175 -15.37 -2.82 3.61
CA LYS A 175 -16.80 -2.58 3.55
C LYS A 175 -16.92 -1.09 3.85
N ILE A 176 -16.82 -0.30 2.78
CA ILE A 176 -17.45 1.00 2.80
C ILE A 176 -18.89 0.58 3.06
N GLU A 177 -19.39 0.76 4.28
CA GLU A 177 -20.79 1.09 4.43
C GLU A 177 -20.94 2.39 3.62
N VAL A 178 -20.98 2.23 2.29
CA VAL A 178 -21.71 3.14 1.45
C VAL A 178 -23.09 2.88 2.02
N SER A 179 -23.52 3.71 2.97
CA SER A 179 -24.86 4.20 2.80
C SER A 179 -24.86 4.63 1.35
N GLU A 180 -25.53 3.85 0.50
CA GLU A 180 -25.96 4.31 -0.81
C GLU A 180 -26.75 5.59 -0.52
N ASP A 181 -26.05 6.70 -0.29
CA ASP A 181 -26.49 7.97 -0.75
C ASP A 181 -26.48 7.74 -2.26
N GLU A 182 -27.61 7.24 -2.76
CA GLU A 182 -27.97 7.26 -4.16
C GLU A 182 -27.51 8.62 -4.66
N VAL A 183 -26.40 8.61 -5.41
CA VAL A 183 -25.98 9.79 -6.14
C VAL A 183 -27.08 9.94 -7.18
N ASP A 184 -28.06 10.80 -6.88
CA ASP A 184 -29.15 11.09 -7.80
C ASP A 184 -28.53 11.74 -9.02
N TYR A 185 -28.26 10.90 -10.01
CA TYR A 185 -27.66 11.28 -11.27
C TYR A 185 -28.46 12.41 -11.91
N ASN A 186 -29.78 12.45 -11.70
CA ASN A 186 -30.62 13.53 -12.20
C ASN A 186 -30.30 14.86 -11.53
N SER A 187 -30.06 14.88 -10.21
CA SER A 187 -29.66 16.10 -9.49
C SER A 187 -28.33 16.66 -10.01
N ILE A 188 -27.35 15.81 -10.33
CA ILE A 188 -26.06 16.26 -10.88
C ILE A 188 -26.22 16.76 -12.32
N VAL A 189 -27.03 16.06 -13.13
CA VAL A 189 -27.32 16.49 -14.49
C VAL A 189 -28.07 17.83 -14.49
N ASP A 190 -29.03 18.02 -13.59
CA ASP A 190 -29.77 19.27 -13.44
C ASP A 190 -28.85 20.42 -13.03
N GLU A 191 -27.91 20.20 -12.10
CA GLU A 191 -26.92 21.21 -11.70
C GLU A 191 -25.96 21.59 -12.86
N ILE A 192 -25.56 20.62 -13.69
CA ILE A 192 -24.76 20.87 -14.89
C ILE A 192 -25.56 21.65 -15.94
N ILE A 193 -26.85 21.32 -16.13
CA ILE A 193 -27.73 22.02 -17.08
C ILE A 193 -27.98 23.46 -16.59
N GLU A 194 -28.22 23.66 -15.31
CA GLU A 194 -28.43 25.00 -14.73
C GLU A 194 -27.18 25.88 -14.83
N SER A 195 -26.01 25.35 -14.45
CA SER A 195 -24.74 26.09 -14.54
C SER A 195 -24.35 26.45 -15.97
N THR A 196 -24.62 25.57 -16.94
CA THR A 196 -24.39 25.85 -18.37
C THR A 196 -25.42 26.84 -18.95
N ALA A 197 -26.67 26.81 -18.48
CA ALA A 197 -27.71 27.75 -18.87
C ALA A 197 -27.44 29.17 -18.34
N GLU A 198 -26.97 29.31 -17.10
CA GLU A 198 -26.57 30.60 -16.52
C GLU A 198 -25.38 31.23 -17.25
N THR A 199 -24.38 30.40 -17.59
CA THR A 199 -23.22 30.84 -18.38
C THR A 199 -23.63 31.35 -19.77
N THR A 200 -24.67 30.75 -20.35
CA THR A 200 -25.20 31.14 -21.67
C THR A 200 -26.02 32.43 -21.61
N LYS A 201 -26.79 32.66 -20.55
CA LYS A 201 -27.52 33.92 -20.31
C LYS A 201 -26.56 35.09 -20.10
N LYS A 202 -25.49 34.90 -19.32
CA LYS A 202 -24.49 35.94 -19.03
C LYS A 202 -23.80 36.45 -20.31
N ARG A 203 -23.45 35.54 -21.23
CA ARG A 203 -22.88 35.89 -22.55
C ARG A 203 -23.85 36.60 -23.51
N ARG A 204 -25.17 36.49 -23.29
CA ARG A 204 -26.18 37.20 -24.08
C ARG A 204 -26.39 38.64 -23.60
N PHE A 205 -26.19 38.92 -22.31
CA PHE A 205 -26.30 40.26 -21.75
C PHE A 205 -25.03 41.12 -21.95
N GLU A 206 -23.86 40.51 -22.16
CA GLU A 206 -22.62 41.23 -22.47
C GLU A 206 -22.49 41.64 -23.96
N LYS A 207 -23.49 41.33 -24.79
CA LYS A 207 -23.53 41.64 -26.23
C LYS A 207 -24.59 42.68 -26.63
N LEU A 208 -25.23 43.32 -25.65
CA LEU A 208 -26.15 44.46 -25.82
C LEU A 208 -25.51 45.70 -25.22
#